data_AF-A0A498FD02-F1
#
_entry.id   AF-A0A498FD02-F1
#
_cell.length_a   1.000
_cell.length_b   1.000
_cell.length_c   1.000
_cell.angle_alpha   90.00
_cell.angle_beta   90.00
_cell.angle_gamma   90.00
#
_symmetry.space_group_name_H-M   'P 1'
#
loop_
_entity.id
_entity.type
_entity.pdbx_description
1 polymer ?
#
loop_
_entity_poly.entity_id
_entity_poly.type
_entity_poly.pdbx_seq_one_letter_code
_entity_poly.pdbx_strand_id
1 'polypeptide(L)'
;MKAEYAIKHARTRNKLEEYKELVEQEEREQKYQKFLENNPWLFGHEYVQRLDIRELTRGDEVDFCMESVDGYYDIIEIKTPSKTVLVEDSSHDTHKASSELSGAIAQVEDYIHSIEMNEAQINLEDGIHMLKPRGIIVIGDGLSDKKRNSLRILNSHLNGITVYTFSDLTEFGTRMVRRYEGDAEIPTKSITDNN
;
A
#
# COMPACT_ATOMS: atom_id res chain seq x y z
N MET A 1 -23.21 19.09 -4.57
CA MET A 1 -21.86 19.49 -4.14
C MET A 1 -21.66 19.44 -2.62
N LYS A 2 -22.03 20.44 -1.79
CA LYS A 2 -21.74 20.40 -0.33
C LYS A 2 -22.27 19.16 0.41
N ALA A 3 -23.48 18.70 0.11
CA ALA A 3 -24.06 17.50 0.74
C ALA A 3 -23.34 16.20 0.33
N GLU A 4 -22.89 16.11 -0.93
CA GLU A 4 -22.18 14.94 -1.47
C GLU A 4 -20.77 14.84 -0.88
N TYR A 5 -20.07 15.97 -0.73
CA TYR A 5 -18.80 16.04 0.00
C TYR A 5 -18.96 15.64 1.46
N ALA A 6 -19.99 16.11 2.15
CA ALA A 6 -20.26 15.74 3.54
C ALA A 6 -20.55 14.23 3.71
N ILE A 7 -21.27 13.63 2.75
CA ILE A 7 -21.54 12.18 2.75
C ILE A 7 -20.26 11.39 2.48
N LYS A 8 -19.46 11.78 1.48
CA LYS A 8 -18.17 11.14 1.17
C LYS A 8 -17.23 11.24 2.37
N HIS A 9 -17.16 12.42 2.99
CA HIS A 9 -16.41 12.68 4.23
C HIS A 9 -16.79 11.70 5.33
N ALA A 10 -18.06 11.67 5.71
CA ALA A 10 -18.55 10.82 6.79
C ALA A 10 -18.29 9.34 6.51
N ARG A 11 -18.48 8.90 5.26
CA ARG A 11 -18.19 7.52 4.83
C ARG A 11 -16.71 7.19 4.97
N THR A 12 -15.81 8.04 4.47
CA THR A 12 -14.36 7.83 4.55
C THR A 12 -13.88 7.84 6.00
N ARG A 13 -14.41 8.73 6.85
CA ARG A 13 -14.11 8.75 8.29
C ARG A 13 -14.55 7.44 8.95
N ASN A 14 -15.77 6.98 8.72
CA ASN A 14 -16.26 5.73 9.29
C ASN A 14 -15.42 4.52 8.86
N LYS A 15 -14.99 4.48 7.59
CA LYS A 15 -14.10 3.43 7.10
C LYS A 15 -12.71 3.48 7.71
N LEU A 16 -12.18 4.67 8.00
CA LEU A 16 -10.92 4.79 8.73
C LEU A 16 -11.03 4.23 10.15
N GLU A 17 -12.15 4.47 10.85
CA GLU A 17 -12.35 3.90 12.19
C GLU A 17 -12.52 2.38 12.14
N GLU A 18 -13.29 1.85 11.18
CA GLU A 18 -13.40 0.39 10.96
C GLU A 18 -12.04 -0.25 10.68
N TYR A 19 -11.18 0.41 9.90
CA TYR A 19 -9.81 -0.05 9.67
C TYR A 19 -8.99 -0.13 10.96
N LYS A 20 -9.03 0.91 11.79
CA LYS A 20 -8.32 0.93 13.07
C LYS A 20 -8.81 -0.17 14.00
N GLU A 21 -10.13 -0.39 14.08
CA GLU A 21 -10.71 -1.48 14.86
C GLU A 21 -10.23 -2.85 14.38
N LEU A 22 -10.12 -3.08 13.06
CA LEU A 22 -9.59 -4.33 12.51
C LEU A 22 -8.13 -4.56 12.92
N VAL A 23 -7.30 -3.50 12.91
CA VAL A 23 -5.88 -3.56 13.31
C VAL A 23 -5.76 -3.83 14.82
N GLU A 24 -6.54 -3.13 15.64
CA GLU A 24 -6.56 -3.32 17.10
C GLU A 24 -7.01 -4.73 17.50
N GLN A 25 -7.91 -5.35 16.73
CA GLN A 25 -8.39 -6.70 16.96
C GLN A 25 -7.42 -7.79 16.46
N GLU A 26 -6.31 -7.41 15.82
CA GLU A 26 -5.34 -8.34 15.21
C GLU A 26 -6.01 -9.42 14.36
N GLU A 27 -6.91 -8.98 13.48
CA GLU A 27 -7.69 -9.87 12.64
C GLU A 27 -6.83 -10.70 11.67
N ARG A 28 -7.43 -11.74 11.09
CA ARG A 28 -6.76 -12.59 10.09
C ARG A 28 -6.49 -11.86 8.78
N GLU A 29 -5.41 -12.22 8.11
CA GLU A 29 -4.93 -11.65 6.82
C GLU A 29 -6.06 -11.42 5.80
N GLN A 30 -6.91 -12.42 5.58
CA GLN A 30 -8.03 -12.34 4.64
C GLN A 30 -9.02 -11.19 4.94
N LYS A 31 -9.21 -10.80 6.21
CA LYS A 31 -10.06 -9.64 6.53
C LYS A 31 -9.39 -8.34 6.10
N TYR A 32 -8.07 -8.19 6.25
CA TYR A 32 -7.35 -7.03 5.76
C TYR A 32 -7.34 -6.96 4.24
N GLN A 33 -7.07 -8.08 3.57
CA GLN A 33 -7.15 -8.19 2.10
C GLN A 33 -8.50 -7.69 1.59
N LYS A 34 -9.59 -8.28 2.08
CA LYS A 34 -10.96 -7.88 1.71
C LYS A 34 -11.25 -6.43 2.05
N PHE A 35 -10.81 -5.95 3.21
CA PHE A 35 -11.07 -4.58 3.63
C PHE A 35 -10.34 -3.57 2.73
N LEU A 36 -9.04 -3.77 2.49
CA LEU A 36 -8.19 -2.87 1.72
C LEU A 36 -8.52 -2.91 0.21
N GLU A 37 -8.92 -4.06 -0.31
CA GLU A 37 -9.48 -4.22 -1.66
C GLU A 37 -10.72 -3.34 -1.87
N ASN A 38 -11.58 -3.23 -0.85
CA ASN A 38 -12.78 -2.38 -0.89
C ASN A 38 -12.50 -0.91 -0.52
N ASN A 39 -11.31 -0.60 -0.02
CA ASN A 39 -10.91 0.73 0.44
C ASN A 39 -9.50 1.11 -0.04
N PRO A 40 -9.21 1.05 -1.36
CA PRO A 40 -7.84 1.23 -1.87
C PRO A 40 -7.32 2.67 -1.72
N TRP A 41 -8.20 3.64 -1.44
CA TRP A 41 -7.82 5.00 -1.07
C TRP A 41 -6.89 5.07 0.17
N LEU A 42 -6.84 4.02 0.98
CA LEU A 42 -5.95 3.92 2.14
C LEU A 42 -4.47 3.80 1.76
N PHE A 43 -4.15 3.36 0.54
CA PHE A 43 -2.77 3.34 0.02
C PHE A 43 -2.24 4.74 -0.31
N GLY A 44 -3.09 5.77 -0.27
CA GLY A 44 -2.70 7.14 -0.59
C GLY A 44 -2.59 7.41 -2.10
N HIS A 45 -2.90 6.43 -2.94
CA HIS A 45 -2.96 6.55 -4.39
C HIS A 45 -4.42 6.68 -4.87
N GLU A 46 -4.61 7.34 -6.01
CA GLU A 46 -5.89 7.38 -6.71
C GLU A 46 -5.91 6.26 -7.76
N TYR A 47 -6.93 5.43 -7.71
CA TYR A 47 -7.09 4.26 -8.58
C TYR A 47 -8.29 4.41 -9.50
N VAL A 48 -8.13 3.98 -10.75
CA VAL A 48 -9.16 4.05 -11.80
C VAL A 48 -9.97 2.77 -11.83
N GLN A 49 -9.29 1.62 -11.75
CA GLN A 49 -9.93 0.31 -11.80
C GLN A 49 -9.09 -0.76 -11.12
N ARG A 50 -9.74 -1.88 -10.83
CA ARG A 50 -9.09 -3.10 -10.39
C ARG A 50 -8.93 -4.03 -11.59
N LEU A 51 -7.81 -4.74 -11.64
CA LEU A 51 -7.65 -5.89 -12.52
C LEU A 51 -7.80 -7.20 -11.76
N ASP A 52 -8.57 -8.12 -12.32
CA ASP A 52 -8.58 -9.51 -11.89
C ASP A 52 -7.49 -10.27 -12.67
N ILE A 53 -6.27 -10.22 -12.14
CA ILE A 53 -5.09 -10.84 -12.78
C ILE A 53 -4.92 -12.33 -12.43
N ARG A 54 -5.96 -12.99 -11.91
CA ARG A 54 -5.92 -14.41 -11.48
C ARG A 54 -5.46 -15.39 -12.56
N GLU A 55 -5.60 -15.05 -13.84
CA GLU A 55 -5.16 -15.91 -14.95
C GLU A 55 -3.68 -15.68 -15.36
N LEU A 56 -3.05 -14.58 -14.91
CA LEU A 56 -1.73 -14.15 -15.37
C LEU A 56 -0.58 -14.70 -14.52
N THR A 57 -0.85 -15.16 -13.30
CA THR A 57 0.16 -15.58 -12.33
C THR A 57 0.13 -17.09 -12.05
N ARG A 58 0.13 -17.95 -13.07
CA ARG A 58 0.42 -19.42 -12.96
C ARG A 58 -0.11 -20.16 -11.70
N GLY A 59 -1.28 -19.78 -11.17
CA GLY A 59 -1.90 -20.41 -9.99
C GLY A 59 -1.56 -19.81 -8.62
N ASP A 60 -0.73 -18.76 -8.52
CA ASP A 60 -0.51 -18.01 -7.28
C ASP A 60 -1.49 -16.83 -7.18
N GLU A 61 -2.29 -16.80 -6.11
CA GLU A 61 -3.28 -15.74 -5.86
C GLU A 61 -2.57 -14.46 -5.43
N VAL A 62 -2.38 -13.52 -6.36
CA VAL A 62 -2.12 -12.11 -6.01
C VAL A 62 -3.32 -11.59 -5.22
N ASP A 63 -3.09 -10.89 -4.11
CA ASP A 63 -4.20 -10.35 -3.31
C ASP A 63 -5.09 -9.44 -4.17
N PHE A 64 -4.51 -8.42 -4.82
CA PHE A 64 -5.15 -7.69 -5.93
C PHE A 64 -4.17 -6.75 -6.68
N CYS A 65 -4.53 -6.39 -7.92
CA CYS A 65 -3.83 -5.39 -8.74
C CYS A 65 -4.75 -4.22 -9.12
N MET A 66 -4.22 -3.01 -9.01
CA MET A 66 -4.99 -1.78 -9.23
C MET A 66 -4.30 -0.88 -10.26
N GLU A 67 -5.07 -0.41 -11.24
CA GLU A 67 -4.60 0.63 -12.15
C GLU A 67 -4.74 2.00 -11.48
N SER A 68 -3.62 2.67 -11.34
CA SER A 68 -3.53 4.03 -10.77
C SER A 68 -3.77 5.09 -11.84
N VAL A 69 -4.14 6.30 -11.43
CA VAL A 69 -4.48 7.41 -12.35
C VAL A 69 -3.34 7.85 -13.27
N ASP A 70 -2.08 7.54 -12.92
CA ASP A 70 -0.89 7.77 -13.73
C ASP A 70 -0.61 6.61 -14.71
N GLY A 71 -1.50 5.61 -14.77
CA GLY A 71 -1.49 4.49 -15.73
C GLY A 71 -0.58 3.32 -15.32
N TYR A 72 0.00 3.37 -14.12
CA TYR A 72 0.77 2.26 -13.56
C TYR A 72 -0.14 1.26 -12.85
N TYR A 73 0.39 0.06 -12.64
CA TYR A 73 -0.36 -1.05 -12.05
C TYR A 73 0.29 -1.46 -10.74
N ASP A 74 -0.39 -1.19 -9.62
CA ASP A 74 0.09 -1.52 -8.30
C ASP A 74 -0.39 -2.92 -7.92
N ILE A 75 0.56 -3.86 -7.83
CA ILE A 75 0.40 -5.20 -7.27
C ILE A 75 0.50 -5.07 -5.75
N ILE A 76 -0.56 -5.45 -5.05
CA ILE A 76 -0.65 -5.25 -3.61
C ILE A 76 -0.53 -6.62 -2.93
N GLU A 77 0.37 -6.72 -1.97
CA GLU A 77 0.61 -7.89 -1.13
C GLU A 77 0.39 -7.51 0.34
N ILE A 78 -0.55 -8.16 1.01
CA ILE A 78 -0.95 -7.83 2.39
C ILE A 78 -0.61 -8.98 3.31
N LYS A 79 0.11 -8.66 4.39
CA LYS A 79 0.36 -9.55 5.53
C LYS A 79 -0.39 -9.05 6.76
N THR A 80 -0.10 -9.58 7.95
CA THR A 80 -0.73 -9.11 9.20
C THR A 80 0.08 -8.03 9.92
N PRO A 81 -0.56 -7.20 10.78
CA PRO A 81 0.14 -6.21 11.63
C PRO A 81 1.14 -6.82 12.61
N SER A 82 0.93 -8.09 12.99
CA SER A 82 1.80 -8.82 13.91
C SER A 82 3.11 -9.31 13.30
N LYS A 83 3.26 -9.20 11.97
CA LYS A 83 4.49 -9.60 11.28
C LYS A 83 5.65 -8.70 11.62
N THR A 84 6.82 -9.31 11.78
CA THR A 84 8.07 -8.58 11.99
C THR A 84 8.50 -7.95 10.68
N VAL A 85 8.71 -6.64 10.64
CA VAL A 85 9.21 -5.95 9.43
C VAL A 85 10.73 -5.95 9.39
N LEU A 86 11.35 -5.54 10.51
CA LEU A 86 12.79 -5.35 10.63
C LEU A 86 13.33 -6.01 11.90
N VAL A 87 14.47 -6.67 11.77
CA VAL A 87 15.23 -7.29 12.85
C VAL A 87 16.49 -6.47 13.12
N GLU A 88 16.81 -6.25 14.39
CA GLU A 88 18.03 -5.57 14.79
C GLU A 88 19.25 -6.46 14.57
N ASP A 89 20.32 -5.88 14.02
CA ASP A 89 21.64 -6.48 13.98
C ASP A 89 22.51 -5.78 15.02
N SER A 90 22.62 -6.44 16.18
CA SER A 90 23.36 -5.93 17.35
C SER A 90 24.85 -5.77 17.10
N SER A 91 25.40 -6.38 16.05
CA SER A 91 26.83 -6.27 15.72
C SER A 91 27.15 -4.96 14.99
N HIS A 92 26.14 -4.32 14.38
CA HIS A 92 26.34 -3.14 13.52
C HIS A 92 25.40 -1.96 13.81
N ASP A 93 24.56 -2.02 14.87
CA ASP A 93 23.50 -1.02 15.17
C ASP A 93 22.66 -0.70 13.93
N THR A 94 22.34 -1.74 13.16
CA THR A 94 21.57 -1.64 11.92
C THR A 94 20.31 -2.48 11.99
N HIS A 95 19.36 -2.23 11.09
CA HIS A 95 18.16 -3.03 10.96
C HIS A 95 18.13 -3.69 9.60
N LYS A 96 17.94 -5.00 9.58
CA LYS A 96 17.77 -5.79 8.36
C LYS A 96 16.31 -6.16 8.15
N ALA A 97 15.92 -6.35 6.90
CA ALA A 97 14.63 -6.97 6.57
C ALA A 97 14.50 -8.30 7.32
N SER A 98 13.34 -8.52 7.93
CA SER A 98 13.03 -9.82 8.50
C SER A 98 12.87 -10.87 7.40
N SER A 99 12.89 -12.16 7.76
CA SER A 99 12.54 -13.21 6.81
C SER A 99 11.11 -13.07 6.26
N GLU A 100 10.20 -12.52 7.06
CA GLU A 100 8.81 -12.31 6.67
C GLU A 100 8.68 -11.20 5.62
N LEU A 101 9.41 -10.09 5.81
CA LEU A 101 9.48 -9.01 4.82
C LEU A 101 10.20 -9.46 3.55
N SER A 102 11.34 -10.15 3.68
CA SER A 102 12.07 -10.67 2.52
C SER A 102 11.22 -11.64 1.70
N GLY A 103 10.40 -12.47 2.35
CA GLY A 103 9.44 -13.35 1.67
C GLY A 103 8.38 -12.58 0.89
N ALA A 104 7.79 -11.53 1.49
CA ALA A 104 6.81 -10.69 0.80
C ALA A 104 7.42 -9.92 -0.38
N ILE A 105 8.68 -9.46 -0.26
CA ILE A 105 9.41 -8.83 -1.38
C ILE A 105 9.57 -9.82 -2.52
N ALA A 106 10.03 -11.04 -2.25
CA ALA A 106 10.20 -12.06 -3.28
C ALA A 106 8.87 -12.40 -3.99
N GLN A 107 7.76 -12.51 -3.24
CA GLN A 107 6.43 -12.73 -3.82
C GLN A 107 6.03 -11.63 -4.80
N VAL A 108 6.22 -10.37 -4.40
CA VAL A 108 5.91 -9.22 -5.26
C VAL A 108 6.84 -9.15 -6.48
N GLU A 109 8.13 -9.44 -6.33
CA GLU A 109 9.08 -9.53 -7.44
C GLU A 109 8.65 -10.59 -8.46
N ASP A 110 8.23 -11.77 -8.00
CA ASP A 110 7.75 -12.85 -8.86
C ASP A 110 6.47 -12.45 -9.63
N TYR A 111 5.56 -11.70 -8.99
CA TYR A 111 4.37 -11.18 -9.66
C TYR A 111 4.69 -10.11 -10.71
N ILE A 112 5.55 -9.14 -10.36
CA ILE A 112 6.04 -8.12 -11.31
C ILE A 112 6.65 -8.81 -12.52
N HIS A 113 7.56 -9.78 -12.29
CA HIS A 113 8.23 -10.49 -13.37
C HIS A 113 7.25 -11.30 -14.24
N SER A 114 6.29 -11.99 -13.62
CA SER A 114 5.27 -12.76 -14.35
C SER A 114 4.41 -11.87 -15.22
N ILE A 115 4.01 -10.72 -14.72
CA ILE A 115 3.20 -9.76 -15.47
C ILE A 115 4.00 -9.15 -16.63
N GLU A 116 5.26 -8.75 -16.41
CA GLU A 116 6.14 -8.25 -17.47
C GLU A 116 6.39 -9.31 -18.57
N MET A 117 6.56 -10.58 -18.19
CA MET A 117 6.73 -11.68 -19.16
C MET A 117 5.51 -11.92 -20.05
N ASN A 118 4.31 -11.62 -19.55
CA ASN A 118 3.04 -11.86 -20.24
C ASN A 118 2.41 -10.58 -20.82
N GLU A 119 3.09 -9.44 -20.77
CA GLU A 119 2.55 -8.12 -21.17
C GLU A 119 1.92 -8.14 -22.57
N ALA A 120 2.61 -8.75 -23.55
CA ALA A 120 2.11 -8.83 -24.92
C ALA A 120 0.83 -9.67 -25.04
N GLN A 121 0.71 -10.74 -24.25
CA GLN A 121 -0.47 -11.59 -24.22
C GLN A 121 -1.64 -10.88 -23.53
N ILE A 122 -1.38 -10.25 -22.38
CA ILE A 122 -2.35 -9.42 -21.64
C ILE A 122 -2.94 -8.34 -22.54
N ASN A 123 -2.08 -7.67 -23.31
CA ASN A 123 -2.52 -6.65 -24.26
C ASN A 123 -3.40 -7.26 -25.37
N LEU A 124 -3.00 -8.41 -25.93
CA LEU A 124 -3.72 -9.06 -27.01
C LEU A 124 -5.09 -9.64 -26.58
N GLU A 125 -5.15 -10.26 -25.41
CA GLU A 125 -6.31 -11.00 -24.92
C GLU A 125 -7.29 -10.10 -24.15
N ASP A 126 -6.77 -9.22 -23.29
CA ASP A 126 -7.57 -8.38 -22.39
C ASP A 126 -7.67 -6.92 -22.84
N GLY A 127 -6.89 -6.51 -23.84
CA GLY A 127 -6.84 -5.11 -24.30
C GLY A 127 -6.24 -4.14 -23.28
N ILE A 128 -5.46 -4.67 -22.33
CA ILE A 128 -4.86 -3.89 -21.24
C ILE A 128 -3.48 -3.40 -21.68
N HIS A 129 -3.31 -2.07 -21.75
CA HIS A 129 -2.02 -1.42 -22.02
C HIS A 129 -1.39 -0.94 -20.71
N MET A 130 -0.48 -1.74 -20.17
CA MET A 130 0.11 -1.49 -18.86
C MET A 130 1.46 -0.76 -18.96
N LEU A 131 1.58 0.41 -18.30
CA LEU A 131 2.81 1.22 -18.38
C LEU A 131 4.00 0.60 -17.65
N LYS A 132 3.82 0.10 -16.41
CA LYS A 132 4.76 -0.78 -15.70
C LYS A 132 4.10 -1.28 -14.40
N PRO A 133 4.24 -2.55 -14.02
CA PRO A 133 3.83 -3.00 -12.70
C PRO A 133 4.75 -2.44 -11.60
N ARG A 134 4.16 -2.13 -10.44
CA ARG A 134 4.82 -1.71 -9.20
C ARG A 134 4.29 -2.59 -8.07
N GLY A 135 5.05 -2.72 -7.00
CA GLY A 135 4.69 -3.49 -5.82
C GLY A 135 4.36 -2.59 -4.63
N ILE A 136 3.29 -2.90 -3.91
CA ILE A 136 2.99 -2.35 -2.59
C ILE A 136 2.87 -3.52 -1.62
N ILE A 137 3.67 -3.50 -0.56
CA ILE A 137 3.61 -4.48 0.52
C ILE A 137 3.06 -3.81 1.76
N VAL A 138 2.03 -4.38 2.39
CA VAL A 138 1.54 -3.96 3.70
C VAL A 138 1.88 -5.01 4.74
N ILE A 139 2.78 -4.69 5.67
CA ILE A 139 3.29 -5.67 6.63
C ILE A 139 3.69 -5.01 7.94
N GLY A 140 3.29 -5.64 9.04
CA GLY A 140 3.69 -5.24 10.37
C GLY A 140 3.14 -3.89 10.83
N ASP A 141 3.32 -3.60 12.11
CA ASP A 141 2.93 -2.33 12.71
C ASP A 141 3.82 -1.94 13.91
N GLY A 142 3.61 -0.73 14.45
CA GLY A 142 4.22 -0.33 15.72
C GLY A 142 5.75 -0.17 15.68
N LEU A 143 6.32 0.18 14.53
CA LEU A 143 7.76 0.38 14.40
C LEU A 143 8.25 1.57 15.24
N SER A 144 9.35 1.39 15.96
CA SER A 144 10.07 2.48 16.61
C SER A 144 10.63 3.48 15.58
N ASP A 145 10.91 4.72 15.99
CA ASP A 145 11.44 5.76 15.09
C ASP A 145 12.72 5.31 14.35
N LYS A 146 13.60 4.59 15.04
CA LYS A 146 14.80 4.00 14.43
C LYS A 146 14.45 3.02 13.31
N LYS A 147 13.51 2.09 13.56
CA LYS A 147 13.04 1.11 12.56
C LYS A 147 12.27 1.78 11.43
N ARG A 148 11.44 2.80 11.71
CA ARG A 148 10.76 3.61 10.67
C ARG A 148 11.78 4.29 9.75
N ASN A 149 12.85 4.87 10.31
CA ASN A 149 13.93 5.45 9.51
C ASN A 149 14.65 4.40 8.65
N SER A 150 14.95 3.22 9.22
CA SER A 150 15.56 2.12 8.45
C SER A 150 14.65 1.61 7.34
N LEU A 151 13.33 1.50 7.58
CA LEU A 151 12.37 1.11 6.54
C LEU A 151 12.31 2.15 5.41
N ARG A 152 12.35 3.44 5.75
CA ARG A 152 12.43 4.52 4.75
C ARG A 152 13.68 4.40 3.87
N ILE A 153 14.84 4.09 4.48
CA ILE A 153 16.08 3.85 3.73
C ILE A 153 15.94 2.59 2.87
N LEU A 154 15.35 1.50 3.38
CA LEU A 154 15.11 0.31 2.56
C LEU A 154 14.25 0.63 1.34
N ASN A 155 13.11 1.30 1.53
CA ASN A 155 12.22 1.72 0.45
C ASN A 155 12.91 2.60 -0.60
N SER A 156 13.90 3.42 -0.23
CA SER A 156 14.63 4.23 -1.22
C SER A 156 15.54 3.42 -2.15
N HIS A 157 15.80 2.15 -1.83
CA HIS A 157 16.62 1.24 -2.63
C HIS A 157 15.80 0.13 -3.31
N LEU A 158 14.54 -0.06 -2.92
CA LEU A 158 13.62 -0.98 -3.57
C LEU A 158 13.07 -0.32 -4.85
N ASN A 159 13.50 -0.82 -6.01
CA ASN A 159 13.11 -0.24 -7.29
C ASN A 159 11.73 -0.76 -7.71
N GLY A 160 10.72 0.09 -7.57
CA GLY A 160 9.36 -0.24 -7.97
C GLY A 160 8.58 -1.07 -6.95
N ILE A 161 9.12 -1.26 -5.73
CA ILE A 161 8.40 -1.87 -4.59
C ILE A 161 8.43 -0.88 -3.43
N THR A 162 7.28 -0.65 -2.81
CA THR A 162 7.16 0.16 -1.60
C THR A 162 6.55 -0.65 -0.48
N VAL A 163 7.17 -0.60 0.71
CA VAL A 163 6.68 -1.27 1.91
C VAL A 163 6.02 -0.24 2.83
N TYR A 164 4.78 -0.50 3.22
CA TYR A 164 4.03 0.23 4.22
C TYR A 164 3.73 -0.65 5.44
N THR A 165 3.63 0.00 6.59
CA THR A 165 3.05 -0.60 7.81
C THR A 165 1.57 -0.26 7.92
N PHE A 166 0.84 -0.96 8.79
CA PHE A 166 -0.57 -0.67 9.03
C PHE A 166 -0.79 0.75 9.63
N SER A 167 0.15 1.26 10.42
CA SER A 167 0.15 2.65 10.89
C SER A 167 0.42 3.67 9.78
N ASP A 168 1.19 3.34 8.74
CA ASP A 168 1.36 4.23 7.59
C ASP A 168 0.02 4.40 6.84
N LEU A 169 -0.74 3.32 6.63
CA LEU A 169 -2.08 3.43 6.04
C LEU A 169 -3.05 4.23 6.93
N THR A 170 -2.94 4.09 8.25
CA THR A 170 -3.71 4.92 9.20
C THR A 170 -3.37 6.39 9.03
N GLU A 171 -2.10 6.71 8.85
CA GLU A 171 -1.64 8.08 8.61
C GLU A 171 -2.13 8.62 7.27
N PHE A 172 -2.03 7.84 6.20
CA PHE A 172 -2.56 8.22 4.88
C PHE A 172 -4.06 8.46 4.94
N GLY A 173 -4.80 7.54 5.55
CA GLY A 173 -6.24 7.66 5.70
C GLY A 173 -6.64 8.89 6.51
N THR A 174 -5.93 9.17 7.60
CA THR A 174 -6.15 10.38 8.43
C THR A 174 -5.91 11.65 7.62
N ARG A 175 -4.84 11.71 6.82
CA ARG A 175 -4.55 12.85 5.93
C ARG A 175 -5.63 13.01 4.86
N MET A 176 -6.11 11.90 4.28
CA MET A 176 -7.20 11.92 3.30
C MET A 176 -8.52 12.42 3.90
N VAL A 177 -8.90 11.98 5.10
CA VAL A 177 -10.08 12.47 5.82
C VAL A 177 -9.98 13.98 6.07
N ARG A 178 -8.81 14.47 6.54
CA ARG A 178 -8.57 15.90 6.76
C ARG A 178 -8.66 16.72 5.47
N ARG A 179 -8.17 16.19 4.34
CA ARG A 179 -8.31 16.83 3.02
C ARG A 179 -9.77 17.02 2.63
N TYR A 180 -10.69 16.19 3.11
CA TYR A 180 -12.12 16.39 2.87
C TYR A 180 -12.76 17.40 3.87
N GLU A 181 -12.07 17.78 4.96
CA GLU A 181 -12.54 18.78 5.95
C GLU A 181 -12.15 20.21 5.59
N GLY A 182 -10.96 20.41 5.01
CA GLY A 182 -10.52 21.68 4.42
C GLY A 182 -10.85 21.72 2.94
N ASP A 183 -11.27 22.87 2.42
CA ASP A 183 -11.61 23.08 1.01
C ASP A 183 -10.55 22.51 0.04
N ALA A 184 -10.97 22.26 -1.20
CA ALA A 184 -10.23 21.59 -2.29
C ALA A 184 -8.85 22.19 -2.67
N GLU A 185 -8.36 23.19 -1.95
CA GLU A 185 -7.04 23.79 -2.13
C GLU A 185 -5.97 22.97 -1.40
N ILE A 186 -4.89 22.66 -2.13
CA ILE A 186 -3.72 21.99 -1.56
C ILE A 186 -2.98 23.01 -0.68
N PRO A 187 -2.89 22.80 0.65
CA PRO A 187 -2.27 23.78 1.54
C PRO A 187 -0.79 23.95 1.20
N THR A 188 -0.35 25.20 1.01
CA THR A 188 1.06 25.54 0.79
C THR A 188 1.76 25.67 2.15
N LYS A 189 2.79 24.86 2.40
CA LYS A 189 3.64 24.99 3.59
C LYS A 189 4.90 25.77 3.23
N SER A 190 5.08 26.97 3.78
CA SER A 190 6.32 27.74 3.65
C SER A 190 7.43 27.13 4.51
N ILE A 191 8.65 27.04 3.96
CA ILE A 191 9.84 26.47 4.64
C ILE A 191 10.46 27.46 5.65
N THR A 192 9.98 28.70 5.73
CA THR A 192 10.49 29.70 6.68
C THR A 192 9.93 29.47 8.08
N ASP A 193 10.69 28.76 8.91
CA ASP A 193 11.10 29.17 10.27
C ASP A 193 11.62 27.96 11.04
N ASN A 194 12.93 27.72 10.91
CA ASN A 194 13.75 27.06 11.93
C ASN A 194 15.08 27.81 11.95
N ASN A 195 15.12 28.83 12.81
CA ASN A 195 16.35 29.41 13.33
C ASN A 195 16.66 28.69 14.65
#